data_AF-A0A0R2DYX1-F1
#
_entry.id   AF-A0A0R2DYX1-F1
#
_cell.length_a   1.000
_cell.length_b   1.000
_cell.length_c   1.000
_cell.angle_alpha   90.00
_cell.angle_beta   90.00
_cell.angle_gamma   90.00
#
_symmetry.space_group_name_H-M   'P 1'
#
loop_
_entity.id
_entity.type
_entity.pdbx_description
1 polymer ?
#
loop_
_entity_poly.entity_id
_entity_poly.type
_entity_poly.pdbx_seq_one_letter_code
_entity_poly.pdbx_strand_id
1 'polypeptide(L)'
;MAVVKAVHPTILVGTSTQPGAFTEDVVREMAAHTERPVIFPLSNPTKLAEAKAHNLIEWTEGRALVATGIPAPDVKFNGVSYHIGQANNALVYPGLGLGVIASTATVLNDEMISAAAHSLGGIVDPKEAGAAVLPPVSKLDRFSTTVALAVAESAKIQGLTREKIDDVATAINDAKWAPEY
;
A
#
# COMPACT_ATOMS: atom_id res chain seq x y z
N MET A 1 -6.58 -5.66 23.00
CA MET A 1 -6.79 -7.07 23.40
C MET A 1 -8.23 -7.54 23.22
N ALA A 2 -9.22 -7.03 23.97
CA ALA A 2 -10.61 -7.54 23.90
C ALA A 2 -11.20 -7.60 22.48
N VAL A 3 -10.99 -6.55 21.67
CA VAL A 3 -11.44 -6.52 20.26
C VAL A 3 -10.75 -7.59 19.40
N VAL A 4 -9.45 -7.82 19.59
CA VAL A 4 -8.69 -8.84 18.83
C VAL A 4 -9.23 -10.24 19.13
N LYS A 5 -9.52 -10.54 20.40
CA LYS A 5 -10.14 -11.80 20.82
C LYS A 5 -11.57 -11.99 20.33
N ALA A 6 -12.31 -10.91 20.13
CA ALA A 6 -13.70 -10.98 19.69
C ALA A 6 -13.82 -11.10 18.16
N VAL A 7 -12.95 -10.41 17.43
CA VAL A 7 -13.06 -10.25 15.97
C VAL A 7 -12.12 -11.19 15.22
N HIS A 8 -11.02 -11.62 15.82
CA HIS A 8 -9.94 -12.37 15.17
C HIS A 8 -9.49 -11.71 13.85
N PRO A 9 -9.03 -10.45 13.88
CA PRO A 9 -8.71 -9.70 12.67
C PRO A 9 -7.54 -10.34 11.92
N THR A 10 -7.63 -10.35 10.58
CA THR A 10 -6.53 -10.75 9.70
C THR A 10 -5.63 -9.57 9.30
N ILE A 11 -6.14 -8.35 9.43
CA ILE A 11 -5.45 -7.09 9.16
C ILE A 11 -5.57 -6.17 10.38
N LEU A 12 -4.44 -5.62 10.84
CA LEU A 12 -4.36 -4.68 11.94
C LEU A 12 -3.64 -3.40 11.49
N VAL A 13 -4.36 -2.27 11.48
CA VAL A 13 -3.84 -0.97 11.03
C VAL A 13 -3.83 0.02 12.18
N GLY A 14 -2.69 0.67 12.40
CA GLY A 14 -2.46 1.65 13.47
C GLY A 14 -2.26 3.04 12.89
N THR A 15 -3.15 3.96 13.26
CA THR A 15 -3.12 5.38 12.87
C THR A 15 -3.38 6.29 14.06
N SER A 16 -2.94 5.85 15.25
CA SER A 16 -3.37 6.38 16.55
C SER A 16 -2.43 7.43 17.12
N THR A 17 -1.20 7.52 16.62
CA THR A 17 -0.06 8.25 17.23
C THR A 17 0.29 7.81 18.65
N GLN A 18 -0.18 6.64 19.09
CA GLN A 18 0.09 6.07 20.41
C GLN A 18 1.22 5.04 20.32
N PRO A 19 2.44 5.36 20.79
CA PRO A 19 3.56 4.43 20.74
C PRO A 19 3.28 3.18 21.58
N GLY A 20 3.66 2.01 21.07
CA GLY A 20 3.52 0.75 21.78
C GLY A 20 2.08 0.23 21.93
N ALA A 21 1.11 0.81 21.21
CA ALA A 21 -0.27 0.34 21.23
C ALA A 21 -0.43 -1.10 20.69
N PHE A 22 0.47 -1.53 19.79
CA PHE A 22 0.58 -2.92 19.36
C PHE A 22 1.54 -3.64 20.29
N THR A 23 1.01 -4.15 21.40
CA THR A 23 1.77 -4.95 22.37
C THR A 23 2.03 -6.37 21.85
N GLU A 24 3.03 -7.05 22.43
CA GLU A 24 3.34 -8.45 22.09
C GLU A 24 2.10 -9.35 22.23
N ASP A 25 1.40 -9.27 23.36
CA ASP A 25 0.20 -10.06 23.60
C ASP A 25 -0.87 -9.84 22.52
N VAL A 26 -1.07 -8.58 22.09
CA VAL A 26 -2.04 -8.23 21.05
C VAL A 26 -1.66 -8.86 19.72
N VAL A 27 -0.37 -8.79 19.35
CA VAL A 27 0.13 -9.31 18.08
C VAL A 27 0.14 -10.83 18.06
N ARG A 28 0.56 -11.47 19.16
CA ARG A 28 0.53 -12.93 19.31
C ARG A 28 -0.88 -13.48 19.30
N GLU A 29 -1.82 -12.82 19.98
CA GLU A 29 -3.24 -13.19 19.94
C GLU A 29 -3.78 -13.12 18.51
N MET A 30 -3.52 -12.04 17.77
CA MET A 30 -3.91 -11.93 16.36
C MET A 30 -3.30 -13.07 15.52
N ALA A 31 -2.00 -13.33 15.68
CA ALA A 31 -1.26 -14.34 14.95
C ALA A 31 -1.61 -15.80 15.33
N ALA A 32 -2.35 -16.01 16.42
CA ALA A 32 -2.90 -17.31 16.79
C ALA A 32 -4.10 -17.71 15.91
N HIS A 33 -4.81 -16.72 15.35
CA HIS A 33 -6.03 -16.93 14.54
C HIS A 33 -5.83 -16.67 13.05
N THR A 34 -4.65 -16.17 12.65
CA THR A 34 -4.34 -15.83 11.26
C THR A 34 -2.97 -16.37 10.88
N GLU A 35 -2.91 -17.22 9.85
CA GLU A 35 -1.67 -17.82 9.36
C GLU A 35 -0.68 -16.77 8.82
N ARG A 36 -1.19 -15.75 8.11
CA ARG A 36 -0.38 -14.69 7.50
C ARG A 36 -0.94 -13.30 7.85
N PRO A 37 -0.72 -12.78 9.08
CA PRO A 37 -1.33 -11.54 9.52
C PRO A 37 -0.74 -10.33 8.79
N VAL A 38 -1.57 -9.33 8.46
CA VAL A 38 -1.13 -8.05 7.89
C VAL A 38 -1.12 -7.00 8.98
N ILE A 39 0.02 -6.39 9.29
CA ILE A 39 0.15 -5.48 10.44
C ILE A 39 0.85 -4.18 10.04
N PHE A 40 0.12 -3.06 10.11
CA PHE A 40 0.55 -1.75 9.63
C PHE A 40 0.61 -0.70 10.76
N PRO A 41 1.75 -0.53 11.45
CA PRO A 41 1.97 0.63 12.31
C PRO A 41 2.32 1.87 11.46
N LEU A 42 1.33 2.70 11.15
CA LEU A 42 1.46 3.80 10.19
C LEU A 42 1.73 5.17 10.84
N SER A 43 1.70 5.25 12.16
CA SER A 43 1.89 6.51 12.86
C SER A 43 3.31 7.09 12.66
N ASN A 44 3.35 8.40 12.38
CA ASN A 44 4.56 9.15 12.07
C ASN A 44 4.80 10.25 13.12
N PRO A 45 6.06 10.60 13.45
CA PRO A 45 7.32 9.96 13.03
C PRO A 45 7.57 8.64 13.77
N THR A 46 8.71 7.97 13.53
CA THR A 46 9.04 6.62 14.06
C THR A 46 8.71 6.41 15.54
N LYS A 47 8.95 7.43 16.37
CA LYS A 47 8.69 7.38 17.82
C LYS A 47 7.21 7.24 18.20
N LEU A 48 6.30 7.50 17.27
CA LEU A 48 4.85 7.39 17.44
C LEU A 48 4.26 6.12 16.83
N ALA A 49 5.08 5.29 16.18
CA ALA A 49 4.63 4.02 15.60
C ALA A 49 4.09 3.07 16.68
N GLU A 50 2.98 2.39 16.38
CA GLU A 50 2.30 1.49 17.31
C GLU A 50 3.18 0.29 17.71
N ALA A 51 4.07 -0.16 16.83
CA ALA A 51 5.12 -1.14 17.08
C ALA A 51 6.29 -0.96 16.11
N LYS A 52 7.46 -1.52 16.46
CA LYS A 52 8.61 -1.63 15.57
C LYS A 52 8.43 -2.84 14.65
N ALA A 53 8.85 -2.71 13.39
CA ALA A 53 8.81 -3.82 12.42
C ALA A 53 9.53 -5.08 12.93
N HIS A 54 10.69 -4.93 13.58
CA HIS A 54 11.43 -6.08 14.15
C HIS A 54 10.57 -6.89 15.15
N ASN A 55 9.88 -6.20 16.06
CA ASN A 55 9.01 -6.84 17.04
C ASN A 55 7.89 -7.62 16.35
N LEU A 56 7.26 -7.03 15.34
CA LEU A 56 6.16 -7.66 14.61
C LEU A 56 6.61 -8.94 13.90
N ILE A 57 7.77 -8.92 13.26
CA ILE A 57 8.35 -10.13 12.65
C ILE A 57 8.64 -11.20 13.71
N GLU A 58 9.27 -10.82 14.82
CA GLU A 58 9.62 -11.77 15.89
C GLU A 58 8.38 -12.38 16.58
N TRP A 59 7.43 -11.54 16.99
CA TRP A 59 6.22 -11.98 17.70
C TRP A 59 5.29 -12.84 16.85
N THR A 60 5.40 -12.73 15.52
CA THR A 60 4.64 -13.55 14.57
C THR A 60 5.45 -14.68 13.96
N GLU A 61 6.66 -14.95 14.48
CA GLU A 61 7.54 -16.02 13.98
C GLU A 61 7.83 -15.91 12.48
N GLY A 62 7.92 -14.68 11.96
CA GLY A 62 8.14 -14.39 10.55
C GLY A 62 6.90 -14.50 9.67
N ARG A 63 5.70 -14.71 10.23
CA ARG A 63 4.48 -14.84 9.43
C ARG A 63 3.87 -13.51 8.99
N ALA A 64 4.13 -12.41 9.70
CA ALA A 64 3.49 -11.14 9.39
C ALA A 64 3.96 -10.51 8.06
N LEU A 65 3.00 -9.93 7.33
CA LEU A 65 3.24 -8.96 6.27
C LEU A 65 3.17 -7.55 6.89
N VAL A 66 4.29 -6.83 6.86
CA VAL A 66 4.43 -5.56 7.58
C VAL A 66 4.67 -4.40 6.60
N ALA A 67 3.93 -3.31 6.81
CA ALA A 67 4.24 -2.00 6.24
C ALA A 67 4.22 -0.93 7.32
N THR A 68 5.05 0.09 7.16
CA THR A 68 5.17 1.20 8.11
C THR A 68 4.95 2.54 7.38
N GLY A 69 4.59 3.58 8.12
CA GLY A 69 4.31 4.91 7.54
C GLY A 69 5.55 5.62 6.97
N ILE A 70 6.75 5.20 7.39
CA ILE A 70 8.05 5.76 7.03
C ILE A 70 9.01 4.63 6.61
N PRO A 71 10.15 4.91 5.98
CA PRO A 71 11.11 3.87 5.65
C PRO A 71 11.61 3.14 6.91
N ALA A 72 11.66 1.81 6.85
CA ALA A 72 12.24 0.95 7.87
C ALA A 72 13.30 0.03 7.22
N PRO A 73 14.39 -0.30 7.93
CA PRO A 73 15.35 -1.27 7.44
C PRO A 73 14.71 -2.67 7.37
N ASP A 74 15.27 -3.51 6.50
CA ASP A 74 14.95 -4.94 6.46
C ASP A 74 15.22 -5.60 7.83
N VAL A 75 14.40 -6.59 8.18
CA VAL A 75 14.55 -7.37 9.42
C VAL A 75 15.11 -8.74 9.09
N LYS A 76 16.22 -9.14 9.72
CA LYS A 76 16.74 -10.51 9.59
C LYS A 76 16.17 -11.39 10.70
N PHE A 77 15.51 -12.48 10.35
CA PHE A 77 14.93 -13.42 11.32
C PHE A 77 14.97 -14.85 10.76
N ASN A 78 15.49 -15.81 11.55
CA ASN A 78 15.61 -17.23 11.18
C ASN A 78 16.19 -17.50 9.77
N GLY A 79 17.23 -16.76 9.39
CA GLY A 79 17.91 -16.93 8.09
C GLY A 79 17.20 -16.29 6.90
N VAL A 80 16.04 -15.65 7.11
CA VAL A 80 15.28 -14.91 6.09
C VAL A 80 15.44 -13.40 6.30
N SER A 81 15.54 -12.65 5.20
CA SER A 81 15.50 -11.19 5.20
C SER A 81 14.06 -10.74 4.89
N TYR A 82 13.43 -10.03 5.81
CA TYR A 82 12.07 -9.52 5.69
C TYR A 82 12.10 -8.07 5.23
N HIS A 83 11.56 -7.85 4.04
CA HIS A 83 11.42 -6.52 3.46
C HIS A 83 10.20 -5.81 4.04
N ILE A 84 10.43 -4.63 4.61
CA ILE A 84 9.35 -3.87 5.25
C ILE A 84 8.78 -2.86 4.25
N GLY A 85 7.49 -3.01 3.94
CA GLY A 85 6.81 -2.09 3.03
C GLY A 85 6.75 -0.67 3.61
N GLN A 86 6.81 0.34 2.73
CA GLN A 86 6.49 1.71 3.11
C GLN A 86 5.12 2.08 2.55
N ALA A 87 4.16 2.37 3.44
CA ALA A 87 2.84 2.90 3.08
C ALA A 87 2.94 4.39 2.70
N ASN A 88 3.62 4.66 1.58
CA ASN A 88 3.85 6.01 1.10
C ASN A 88 2.80 6.39 0.04
N ASN A 89 2.14 7.53 0.24
CA ASN A 89 1.16 8.08 -0.70
C ASN A 89 1.74 8.32 -2.10
N ALA A 90 3.06 8.47 -2.23
CA ALA A 90 3.75 8.55 -3.51
C ALA A 90 3.45 7.36 -4.44
N LEU A 91 3.11 6.18 -3.90
CA LEU A 91 2.73 5.01 -4.69
C LEU A 91 1.44 5.22 -5.50
N VAL A 92 0.59 6.17 -5.10
CA VAL A 92 -0.73 6.40 -5.70
C VAL A 92 -0.83 7.78 -6.34
N TYR A 93 -0.44 8.85 -5.62
CA TYR A 93 -0.77 10.23 -6.01
C TYR A 93 -0.28 10.65 -7.42
N PRO A 94 0.95 10.32 -7.85
CA PRO A 94 1.41 10.69 -9.18
C PRO A 94 0.57 10.05 -10.30
N GLY A 95 0.28 8.75 -10.17
CA GLY A 95 -0.57 8.05 -11.14
C GLY A 95 -2.02 8.50 -11.07
N LEU A 96 -2.54 8.74 -9.87
CA LEU A 96 -3.90 9.24 -9.66
C LEU A 96 -4.09 10.60 -10.35
N GLY A 97 -3.16 11.53 -10.14
CA GLY A 97 -3.17 12.84 -10.78
C GLY A 97 -3.05 12.75 -12.30
N LEU A 98 -2.09 11.96 -12.80
CA LEU A 98 -1.91 11.75 -14.24
C LEU A 98 -3.17 11.15 -14.88
N GLY A 99 -3.80 10.15 -14.24
CA GLY A 99 -5.02 9.52 -14.72
C GLY A 99 -6.20 10.49 -14.79
N VAL A 100 -6.39 11.33 -13.77
CA VAL A 100 -7.43 12.38 -13.76
C VAL A 100 -7.19 13.40 -14.87
N ILE A 101 -5.96 13.88 -15.03
CA ILE A 101 -5.61 14.89 -16.05
C ILE A 101 -5.79 14.31 -17.46
N ALA A 102 -5.17 13.16 -17.74
CA ALA A 102 -5.21 12.52 -19.06
C ALA A 102 -6.63 12.10 -19.46
N SER A 103 -7.45 11.69 -18.49
CA SER A 103 -8.84 11.34 -18.75
C SER A 103 -9.77 12.54 -18.91
N THR A 104 -9.29 13.76 -18.66
CA THR A 104 -10.13 14.97 -18.58
C THR A 104 -11.30 14.80 -17.61
N ALA A 105 -11.10 14.00 -16.55
CA ALA A 105 -12.16 13.69 -15.60
C ALA A 105 -12.66 14.97 -14.93
N THR A 106 -13.99 15.11 -14.87
CA THR A 106 -14.67 16.26 -14.25
C THR A 106 -14.75 16.15 -12.74
N VAL A 107 -14.66 14.92 -12.21
CA VAL A 107 -14.67 14.60 -10.78
C VAL A 107 -13.77 13.39 -10.54
N LEU A 108 -13.08 13.40 -9.40
CA LEU A 108 -12.42 12.22 -8.85
C LEU A 108 -13.34 11.62 -7.77
N ASN A 109 -13.67 10.34 -7.87
CA ASN A 109 -14.54 9.66 -6.92
C ASN A 109 -13.91 8.39 -6.30
N ASP A 110 -14.64 7.78 -5.36
CA ASP A 110 -14.18 6.62 -4.61
C ASP A 110 -13.91 5.40 -5.49
N GLU A 111 -14.67 5.22 -6.58
CA GLU A 111 -14.46 4.12 -7.54
C GLU A 111 -13.13 4.28 -8.30
N MET A 112 -12.77 5.51 -8.67
CA MET A 112 -11.47 5.81 -9.29
C MET A 112 -10.32 5.60 -8.31
N ILE A 113 -10.48 6.01 -7.05
CA ILE A 113 -9.47 5.78 -5.99
C ILE A 113 -9.33 4.27 -5.70
N SER A 114 -10.44 3.53 -5.68
CA SER A 114 -10.45 2.08 -5.53
C SER A 114 -9.73 1.40 -6.71
N ALA A 115 -9.98 1.84 -7.95
CA ALA A 115 -9.28 1.33 -9.12
C ALA A 115 -7.76 1.57 -9.04
N ALA A 116 -7.35 2.76 -8.57
CA ALA A 116 -5.94 3.06 -8.30
C ALA A 116 -5.32 2.07 -7.31
N ALA A 117 -5.98 1.82 -6.17
CA ALA A 117 -5.48 0.88 -5.16
C ALA A 117 -5.38 -0.57 -5.69
N HIS A 118 -6.40 -1.05 -6.40
CA HIS A 118 -6.39 -2.40 -6.97
C HIS A 118 -5.34 -2.59 -8.05
N SER A 119 -4.99 -1.52 -8.79
CA SER A 119 -3.95 -1.59 -9.83
C SER A 119 -2.55 -1.87 -9.28
N LEU A 120 -2.32 -1.65 -7.98
CA LEU A 120 -1.07 -2.02 -7.30
C LEU A 120 -1.03 -3.49 -6.86
N GLY A 121 -2.14 -4.22 -6.96
CA GLY A 121 -2.23 -5.63 -6.63
C GLY A 121 -1.40 -6.52 -7.58
N GLY A 122 -0.89 -7.64 -7.06
CA GLY A 122 -0.13 -8.62 -7.86
C GLY A 122 1.32 -8.23 -8.19
N ILE A 123 1.78 -7.06 -7.75
CA ILE A 123 3.17 -6.60 -7.96
C ILE A 123 4.16 -7.28 -7.02
N VAL A 124 3.70 -7.61 -5.80
CA VAL A 124 4.44 -8.38 -4.80
C VAL A 124 3.81 -9.75 -4.68
N ASP A 125 4.62 -10.78 -4.48
CA ASP A 125 4.13 -12.12 -4.10
C ASP A 125 4.08 -12.21 -2.56
N PRO A 126 2.91 -12.08 -1.93
CA PRO A 126 2.80 -12.14 -0.48
C PRO A 126 3.07 -13.53 0.10
N LYS A 127 3.21 -14.57 -0.74
CA LYS A 127 3.50 -15.94 -0.29
C LYS A 127 4.98 -16.15 -0.02
N GLU A 128 5.85 -15.41 -0.71
CA GLU A 128 7.30 -15.52 -0.52
C GLU A 128 7.68 -15.21 0.94
N ALA A 129 8.64 -15.97 1.47
CA ALA A 129 9.18 -15.72 2.79
C ALA A 129 9.94 -14.39 2.78
N GLY A 130 9.61 -13.48 3.71
CA GLY A 130 10.24 -12.16 3.74
C GLY A 130 9.66 -11.13 2.78
N ALA A 131 8.58 -11.45 2.05
CA ALA A 131 7.94 -10.53 1.12
C ALA A 131 7.46 -9.24 1.79
N ALA A 132 7.67 -8.12 1.10
CA ALA A 132 7.00 -6.86 1.42
C ALA A 132 5.53 -6.91 0.98
N VAL A 133 4.66 -6.24 1.73
CA VAL A 133 3.22 -6.11 1.41
C VAL A 133 2.93 -5.04 0.37
N LEU A 134 3.87 -4.10 0.17
CA LEU A 134 3.77 -3.00 -0.77
C LEU A 134 4.99 -3.00 -1.68
N PRO A 135 4.83 -2.60 -2.94
CA PRO A 135 5.95 -2.54 -3.86
C PRO A 135 6.93 -1.40 -3.50
N PRO A 136 8.20 -1.52 -3.91
CA PRO A 136 9.23 -0.57 -3.49
C PRO A 136 9.08 0.79 -4.18
N VAL A 137 9.23 1.87 -3.41
CA VAL A 137 9.17 3.26 -3.90
C VAL A 137 10.20 3.55 -5.02
N SER A 138 11.27 2.77 -5.14
CA SER A 138 12.23 2.91 -6.25
C SER A 138 11.67 2.58 -7.64
N LYS A 139 10.49 1.96 -7.74
CA LYS A 139 9.81 1.60 -9.00
C LYS A 139 8.58 2.47 -9.29
N LEU A 140 8.53 3.67 -8.72
CA LEU A 140 7.40 4.61 -8.81
C LEU A 140 6.98 4.96 -10.25
N ASP A 141 7.93 5.04 -11.17
CA ASP A 141 7.69 5.33 -12.60
C ASP A 141 6.73 4.29 -13.24
N ARG A 142 6.96 3.02 -12.94
CA ARG A 142 6.15 1.89 -13.42
C ARG A 142 4.77 1.89 -12.76
N PHE A 143 4.72 2.18 -11.46
CA PHE A 143 3.46 2.18 -10.71
C PHE A 143 2.58 3.37 -11.07
N SER A 144 3.17 4.54 -11.29
CA SER A 144 2.44 5.74 -11.69
C SER A 144 1.69 5.53 -13.00
N THR A 145 2.33 4.88 -13.99
CA THR A 145 1.67 4.58 -15.27
C THR A 145 0.54 3.57 -15.08
N THR A 146 0.77 2.51 -14.31
CA THR A 146 -0.24 1.48 -13.99
C THR A 146 -1.48 2.08 -13.30
N VAL A 147 -1.26 2.91 -12.28
CA VAL A 147 -2.32 3.61 -11.54
C VAL A 147 -3.06 4.59 -12.45
N ALA A 148 -2.34 5.34 -13.28
CA ALA A 148 -2.95 6.34 -14.16
C ALA A 148 -3.87 5.70 -15.20
N LEU A 149 -3.47 4.57 -15.79
CA LEU A 149 -4.32 3.77 -16.68
C LEU A 149 -5.60 3.33 -15.97
N ALA A 150 -5.49 2.75 -14.76
CA ALA A 150 -6.65 2.27 -14.02
C ALA A 150 -7.65 3.40 -13.67
N VAL A 151 -7.13 4.56 -13.28
CA VAL A 151 -7.94 5.74 -12.94
C VAL A 151 -8.64 6.31 -14.17
N ALA A 152 -7.91 6.44 -15.29
CA ALA A 152 -8.46 6.99 -16.53
C ALA A 152 -9.48 6.04 -17.18
N GLU A 153 -9.26 4.73 -17.14
CA GLU A 153 -10.25 3.74 -17.57
C GLU A 153 -11.52 3.79 -16.71
N SER A 154 -11.36 3.91 -15.39
CA SER A 154 -12.49 4.06 -14.47
C SER A 154 -13.31 5.31 -14.80
N ALA A 155 -12.67 6.47 -15.02
CA ALA A 155 -13.34 7.69 -15.43
C ALA A 155 -14.09 7.54 -16.77
N LYS A 156 -13.46 6.89 -17.76
CA LYS A 156 -14.05 6.64 -19.09
C LYS A 156 -15.29 5.76 -18.99
N ILE A 157 -15.21 4.63 -18.28
CA ILE A 157 -16.32 3.68 -18.10
C ILE A 157 -17.52 4.36 -17.42
N GLN A 158 -17.26 5.23 -16.45
CA GLN A 158 -18.30 5.97 -15.72
C GLN A 158 -18.84 7.19 -16.48
N GLY A 159 -18.29 7.53 -17.65
CA GLY A 159 -18.70 8.71 -18.42
C GLY A 159 -18.36 10.04 -17.73
N LEU A 160 -17.31 10.07 -16.91
CA LEU A 160 -16.89 11.26 -16.15
C LEU A 160 -15.90 12.15 -16.91
N THR A 161 -15.53 11.75 -18.12
CA THR A 161 -14.58 12.48 -18.98
C THR A 161 -15.29 13.66 -19.65
N ARG A 162 -14.63 14.82 -19.68
CA ARG A 162 -15.14 15.99 -20.43
C ARG A 162 -15.05 15.76 -21.93
N GLU A 163 -13.96 15.14 -22.36
CA GLU A 163 -13.66 14.85 -23.76
C GLU A 163 -13.83 13.35 -24.04
N LYS A 164 -14.09 13.01 -25.31
CA LYS A 164 -14.15 11.60 -25.72
C LYS A 164 -12.73 11.05 -25.81
N ILE A 165 -12.50 9.92 -25.15
CA ILE A 165 -11.19 9.25 -25.14
C ILE A 165 -11.32 7.88 -25.77
N ASP A 166 -10.74 7.72 -26.95
CA ASP A 166 -10.78 6.46 -27.70
C ASP A 166 -9.77 5.45 -27.13
N ASP A 167 -8.53 5.88 -26.90
CA ASP A 167 -7.45 5.08 -26.27
C ASP A 167 -6.90 5.79 -25.03
N VAL A 168 -7.09 5.17 -23.86
CA VAL A 168 -6.59 5.69 -22.58
C VAL A 168 -5.07 5.64 -22.52
N ALA A 169 -4.43 4.63 -23.13
CA ALA A 169 -2.98 4.50 -23.07
C ALA A 169 -2.29 5.65 -23.83
N THR A 170 -2.80 6.00 -25.00
CA THR A 170 -2.34 7.18 -25.75
C THR A 170 -2.55 8.46 -24.96
N ALA A 171 -3.75 8.70 -24.39
CA ALA A 171 -4.01 9.90 -23.60
C ALA A 171 -3.06 10.06 -22.42
N ILE A 172 -2.70 8.95 -21.76
CA ILE A 172 -1.75 8.93 -20.65
C ILE A 172 -0.34 9.27 -21.13
N ASN A 173 0.11 8.68 -22.24
CA ASN A 173 1.43 8.95 -22.80
C ASN A 173 1.56 10.40 -23.28
N ASP A 174 0.53 10.95 -23.92
CA ASP A 174 0.52 12.34 -24.42
C ASP A 174 0.54 13.37 -23.27
N ALA A 175 -0.09 13.04 -22.14
CA ALA A 175 -0.09 13.88 -20.94
C ALA A 175 1.18 13.73 -20.08
N LYS A 176 1.97 12.66 -20.28
CA LYS A 176 3.13 12.35 -19.45
C LYS A 176 4.33 13.19 -19.87
N TRP A 177 4.89 13.91 -18.92
CA TRP A 177 6.13 14.66 -19.13
C TRP A 177 7.35 13.73 -19.23
N ALA A 178 8.22 13.99 -20.21
CA ALA A 178 9.51 13.33 -20.37
C ALA A 178 10.66 14.32 -20.10
N PRO A 179 11.62 13.99 -19.22
CA PRO A 179 12.79 14.82 -18.96
C PRO A 179 13.81 14.71 -20.10
N GLU A 180 13.50 15.27 -21.26
CA GLU A 180 14.41 15.39 -22.40
C GLU A 180 14.96 16.82 -22.47
N TYR A 181 16.25 16.96 -22.84
CA TYR A 181 16.95 18.24 -22.94
C TYR A 181 16.68 18.97 -24.25
#